data_AF-A0A0D2A4G1-F1
#
_entry.id   AF-A0A0D2A4G1-F1
#
_cell.length_a   1.000
_cell.length_b   1.000
_cell.length_c   1.000
_cell.angle_alpha   90.00
_cell.angle_beta   90.00
_cell.angle_gamma   90.00
#
_symmetry.space_group_name_H-M   'P 1'
#
loop_
_entity.id
_entity.type
_entity.pdbx_description
1 polymer ?
#
loop_
_entity_poly.entity_id
_entity_poly.type
_entity_poly.pdbx_seq_one_letter_code
_entity_poly.pdbx_strand_id
1 'polypeptide(L)'
;MRFPYWLVPIFSATVWLAMLLAMLLTWVVDGKPHLPTMDVGQVVPFISDIGAWKMKPVFIAMGTVTVVSFDLAFISERWLRHRGKLTPNTSVWQKTFAVISIIASVVGAAGLILLTIFDALHHPNVHDICLVLFIGGYVVSAIFVCAEYQRLGIHYRQFRILRISFWIKLAFILIEVGLAIGFGVATTNNNNHRNTAGIFEWVVALVYSFYVMSYFLDFLPAFSKNGQTMTTEEMAMQDSAAPYAGRERYDGGALPYQNQDAYSSRYAQQTRGWRV
;
A
#
# COMPACT_ATOMS: atom_id res chain seq x y z
N MET A 1 18.94 -10.75 14.46
CA MET A 1 18.54 -10.73 13.03
C MET A 1 17.60 -9.54 12.80
N ARG A 2 17.76 -8.77 11.71
CA ARG A 2 16.85 -7.68 11.36
C ARG A 2 15.72 -8.27 10.51
N PHE A 3 14.47 -8.15 10.94
CA PHE A 3 13.31 -8.64 10.17
C PHE A 3 13.22 -7.87 8.83
N PRO A 4 13.07 -8.55 7.68
CA PRO A 4 13.03 -7.91 6.36
C PRO A 4 11.63 -7.36 6.05
N TYR A 5 11.26 -6.22 6.65
CA TYR A 5 9.92 -5.60 6.52
C TYR A 5 9.48 -5.36 5.06
N TRP A 6 10.43 -5.13 4.16
CA TRP A 6 10.18 -4.94 2.72
C TRP A 6 9.62 -6.18 2.02
N LEU A 7 9.88 -7.37 2.55
CA LEU A 7 9.44 -8.63 1.95
C LEU A 7 7.94 -8.85 2.19
N VAL A 8 7.37 -8.21 3.22
CA VAL A 8 5.98 -8.38 3.64
C VAL A 8 4.97 -8.09 2.51
N PRO A 9 5.00 -6.92 1.83
CA PRO A 9 4.09 -6.66 0.72
C PRO A 9 4.32 -7.58 -0.49
N ILE A 10 5.57 -7.99 -0.76
CA ILE A 10 5.88 -8.93 -1.84
C ILE A 10 5.26 -10.30 -1.54
N PHE A 11 5.47 -10.80 -0.32
CA PHE A 11 4.90 -12.06 0.14
C PHE A 11 3.37 -12.05 0.04
N SER A 12 2.72 -10.98 0.53
CA SER A 12 1.26 -10.82 0.45
C SER A 12 0.75 -10.88 -1.00
N ALA A 13 1.37 -10.12 -1.90
CA ALA A 13 1.03 -10.11 -3.32
C ALA A 13 1.26 -11.47 -4.01
N THR A 14 2.35 -12.16 -3.67
CA THR A 14 2.63 -13.49 -4.21
C THR A 14 1.61 -14.52 -3.75
N VAL A 15 1.23 -14.51 -2.47
CA VAL A 15 0.17 -15.40 -1.96
C VAL A 15 -1.15 -15.14 -2.66
N TRP A 16 -1.51 -13.87 -2.85
CA TRP A 16 -2.74 -13.50 -3.55
C TRP A 16 -2.73 -14.00 -5.01
N LEU A 17 -1.65 -13.72 -5.74
CA LEU A 17 -1.51 -14.16 -7.12
C LEU A 17 -1.51 -15.69 -7.23
N ALA A 18 -0.81 -16.38 -6.34
CA ALA A 18 -0.79 -17.83 -6.31
C ALA A 18 -2.17 -18.43 -6.05
N MET A 19 -2.97 -17.82 -5.16
CA MET A 19 -4.36 -18.22 -4.92
C MET A 19 -5.22 -18.07 -6.18
N LEU A 20 -5.16 -16.90 -6.84
CA LEU A 20 -5.91 -16.65 -8.07
C LEU A 20 -5.54 -17.65 -9.17
N LEU A 21 -4.23 -17.89 -9.35
CA LEU A 21 -3.74 -18.85 -10.33
C LEU A 21 -4.16 -20.28 -9.99
N ALA A 22 -4.10 -20.68 -8.71
CA ALA A 22 -4.53 -22.02 -8.28
C ALA A 22 -6.02 -22.26 -8.56
N MET A 23 -6.87 -21.28 -8.26
CA MET A 23 -8.30 -21.32 -8.53
C MET A 23 -8.58 -21.39 -10.03
N LEU A 24 -7.95 -20.52 -10.83
CA LEU A 24 -8.13 -20.49 -12.28
C LEU A 24 -7.64 -21.77 -12.95
N LEU A 25 -6.41 -22.21 -12.63
CA LEU A 25 -5.80 -23.39 -13.23
C LEU A 25 -6.56 -24.66 -12.88
N THR A 26 -7.05 -24.79 -11.65
CA THR A 26 -7.83 -25.99 -11.29
C THR A 26 -9.15 -26.05 -12.04
N TRP A 27 -9.85 -24.91 -12.18
CA TRP A 27 -11.06 -24.87 -12.99
C TRP A 27 -10.80 -25.20 -14.47
N VAL A 28 -9.68 -24.73 -15.03
CA VAL A 28 -9.26 -25.06 -16.40
C VAL A 28 -8.91 -26.55 -16.55
N VAL A 29 -8.16 -27.12 -15.62
CA VAL A 29 -7.73 -28.53 -15.62
C VAL A 29 -8.92 -29.48 -15.44
N ASP A 30 -9.92 -29.09 -14.65
CA ASP A 30 -11.18 -29.82 -14.48
C ASP A 30 -12.08 -29.78 -15.74
N GLY A 31 -11.63 -29.13 -16.83
CA GLY A 31 -12.36 -29.07 -18.10
C GLY A 31 -13.38 -27.93 -18.18
N LYS A 32 -13.23 -26.88 -17.37
CA LYS A 32 -14.11 -25.71 -17.32
C LYS A 32 -15.57 -26.08 -17.01
N PRO A 33 -15.85 -26.82 -15.92
CA PRO A 33 -17.21 -27.20 -15.57
C PRO A 33 -18.07 -25.96 -15.31
N HIS A 34 -19.36 -26.05 -15.64
CA HIS A 34 -20.34 -25.06 -15.23
C HIS A 34 -20.63 -25.25 -13.74
N LEU A 35 -20.33 -24.24 -12.93
CA LEU A 35 -20.38 -24.32 -11.47
C LEU A 35 -21.80 -24.04 -10.95
N PRO A 36 -22.20 -24.57 -9.78
CA PRO A 36 -23.55 -24.39 -9.24
C PRO A 36 -23.96 -22.94 -8.97
N THR A 37 -23.00 -22.05 -8.74
CA THR A 37 -23.23 -20.61 -8.50
C THR A 37 -23.29 -19.79 -9.78
N MET A 38 -22.95 -20.37 -10.94
CA MET A 38 -22.98 -19.69 -12.22
C MET A 38 -24.42 -19.59 -12.75
N ASP A 39 -24.72 -18.46 -13.39
CA ASP A 39 -26.01 -18.27 -14.06
C ASP A 39 -26.10 -19.08 -15.35
N VAL A 40 -27.34 -19.40 -15.76
CA VAL A 40 -27.62 -20.07 -17.04
C VAL A 40 -27.02 -19.28 -18.20
N GLY A 41 -26.07 -19.88 -18.93
CA GLY A 41 -25.37 -19.26 -20.06
C GLY A 41 -24.10 -18.48 -19.70
N GLN A 42 -23.71 -18.44 -18.42
CA GLN A 42 -22.41 -17.93 -18.01
C GLN A 42 -21.30 -18.91 -18.41
N VAL A 43 -20.24 -18.39 -19.01
CA VAL A 43 -19.06 -19.10 -19.53
C VAL A 43 -17.81 -18.75 -18.73
N VAL A 44 -17.71 -17.50 -18.26
CA VAL A 44 -16.61 -17.02 -17.41
C VAL A 44 -17.07 -17.06 -15.95
N PRO A 45 -16.53 -17.96 -15.10
CA PRO A 45 -16.88 -17.99 -13.69
C PRO A 45 -16.31 -16.77 -12.98
N PHE A 46 -17.03 -16.29 -11.97
CA PHE A 46 -16.47 -15.40 -10.97
C PHE A 46 -15.40 -16.13 -10.14
N ILE A 47 -14.48 -15.40 -9.54
CA ILE A 47 -13.54 -15.93 -8.55
C ILE A 47 -14.33 -16.53 -7.39
N SER A 48 -15.39 -15.84 -6.96
CA SER A 48 -16.32 -16.30 -5.93
C SER A 48 -17.02 -17.61 -6.30
N ASP A 49 -17.32 -17.86 -7.59
CA ASP A 49 -17.93 -19.13 -8.04
C ASP A 49 -17.00 -20.32 -7.76
N ILE A 50 -15.73 -20.19 -8.15
CA ILE A 50 -14.71 -21.23 -7.90
C ILE A 50 -14.46 -21.34 -6.39
N GLY A 51 -14.43 -20.19 -5.70
CA GLY A 51 -14.18 -20.06 -4.27
C GLY A 51 -15.30 -20.57 -3.38
N ALA A 52 -16.52 -20.72 -3.89
CA ALA A 52 -17.65 -21.30 -3.17
C ALA A 52 -17.74 -22.83 -3.32
N TRP A 53 -16.95 -23.42 -4.22
CA TRP A 53 -16.97 -24.86 -4.50
C TRP A 53 -15.77 -25.58 -3.88
N LYS A 54 -15.12 -26.49 -4.62
CA LYS A 54 -13.98 -27.30 -4.14
C LYS A 54 -12.79 -26.47 -3.63
N MET A 55 -12.63 -25.23 -4.10
CA MET A 55 -11.49 -24.36 -3.76
C MET A 55 -11.74 -23.45 -2.55
N LYS A 56 -12.89 -23.58 -1.88
CA LYS A 56 -13.19 -22.79 -0.67
C LYS A 56 -12.09 -22.82 0.39
N PRO A 57 -11.49 -23.97 0.76
CA PRO A 57 -10.42 -24.00 1.75
C PRO A 57 -9.18 -23.20 1.32
N VAL A 58 -8.82 -23.25 0.03
CA VAL A 58 -7.70 -22.49 -0.53
C VAL A 58 -8.01 -20.99 -0.52
N PHE A 59 -9.23 -20.62 -0.90
CA PHE A 59 -9.67 -19.22 -0.92
C PHE A 59 -9.64 -18.60 0.49
N ILE A 60 -10.15 -19.32 1.51
CA ILE A 60 -10.09 -18.88 2.90
C ILE A 60 -8.63 -18.78 3.38
N ALA A 61 -7.83 -19.84 3.22
CA ALA A 61 -6.49 -19.90 3.78
C ALA A 61 -5.57 -18.85 3.17
N MET A 62 -5.47 -18.82 1.83
CA MET A 62 -4.57 -17.91 1.14
C MET A 62 -5.08 -16.47 1.16
N GLY A 63 -6.40 -16.26 1.05
CA GLY A 63 -7.02 -14.95 1.17
C GLY A 63 -6.73 -14.32 2.53
N THR A 64 -6.89 -15.09 3.62
CA THR A 64 -6.56 -14.66 4.99
C THR A 64 -5.08 -14.31 5.11
N VAL A 65 -4.18 -15.17 4.62
CA VAL A 65 -2.73 -14.92 4.68
C VAL A 65 -2.36 -13.64 3.92
N THR A 66 -2.95 -13.40 2.75
CA THR A 66 -2.74 -12.17 1.98
C THR A 66 -3.10 -10.93 2.80
N VAL A 67 -4.34 -10.83 3.28
CA VAL A 67 -4.80 -9.57 3.91
C VAL A 67 -4.15 -9.32 5.26
N VAL A 68 -3.90 -10.37 6.06
CA VAL A 68 -3.15 -10.24 7.32
C VAL A 68 -1.72 -9.78 7.04
N SER A 69 -1.06 -10.38 6.03
CA SER A 69 0.29 -9.96 5.66
C SER A 69 0.30 -8.54 5.08
N PHE A 70 -0.74 -8.14 4.35
CA PHE A 70 -0.84 -6.80 3.79
C PHE A 70 -1.00 -5.76 4.90
N ASP A 71 -1.90 -5.99 5.87
CA ASP A 71 -2.08 -5.12 7.04
C ASP A 71 -0.79 -4.99 7.86
N LEU A 72 0.00 -6.07 7.99
CA LEU A 72 1.32 -6.01 8.61
C LEU A 72 2.27 -5.06 7.88
N ALA A 73 2.11 -4.83 6.57
CA ALA A 73 2.89 -3.82 5.85
C ALA A 73 2.55 -2.40 6.35
N PHE A 74 1.27 -2.05 6.51
CA PHE A 74 0.86 -0.74 7.06
C PHE A 74 1.38 -0.54 8.49
N ILE A 75 1.25 -1.57 9.33
CA ILE A 75 1.76 -1.54 10.72
C ILE A 75 3.29 -1.39 10.73
N SER A 76 3.99 -2.12 9.86
CA SER A 76 5.45 -2.05 9.74
C SER A 76 5.92 -0.67 9.29
N GLU A 77 5.23 -0.07 8.31
CA GLU A 77 5.53 1.29 7.85
C GLU A 77 5.39 2.29 9.01
N ARG A 78 4.27 2.21 9.75
CA ARG A 78 4.02 3.07 10.91
C ARG A 78 5.08 2.90 11.99
N TRP A 79 5.46 1.66 12.30
CA TRP A 79 6.48 1.35 13.28
C TRP A 79 7.87 1.87 12.86
N LEU A 80 8.24 1.72 11.58
CA LEU A 80 9.50 2.24 11.04
C LEU A 80 9.56 3.76 11.05
N ARG A 81 8.45 4.45 10.78
CA ARG A 81 8.32 5.91 10.93
C ARG A 81 8.48 6.34 12.39
N HIS A 82 7.91 5.58 13.34
CA HIS A 82 8.07 5.87 14.76
C HIS A 82 9.50 5.65 15.28
N ARG A 83 10.22 4.67 14.72
CA ARG A 83 11.63 4.38 15.06
C ARG A 83 12.65 5.26 14.32
N GLY A 84 12.20 6.24 13.54
CA GLY A 84 13.06 7.16 12.78
C GLY A 84 13.81 6.52 11.61
N LYS A 85 13.42 5.31 11.18
CA LYS A 85 14.00 4.62 10.00
C LYS A 85 13.37 5.06 8.69
N LEU A 86 12.16 5.60 8.76
CA LEU A 86 11.47 6.30 7.67
C LEU A 86 11.25 7.75 8.07
N THR A 87 10.99 8.62 7.09
CA THR A 87 10.79 10.05 7.33
C THR A 87 9.69 10.27 8.37
N PRO A 88 10.01 10.89 9.52
CA PRO A 88 9.07 11.00 10.62
C PRO A 88 7.91 11.92 10.27
N ASN A 89 6.72 11.64 10.83
CA ASN A 89 5.56 12.49 10.67
C ASN A 89 5.76 13.79 11.43
N THR A 90 5.79 14.91 10.71
CA THR A 90 5.96 16.27 11.25
C THR A 90 4.65 16.84 11.79
N SER A 91 3.49 16.29 11.39
CA SER A 91 2.17 16.81 11.77
C SER A 91 1.27 15.76 12.42
N VAL A 92 0.44 16.19 13.39
CA VAL A 92 -0.61 15.37 14.04
C VAL A 92 -1.59 14.81 13.01
N TRP A 93 -1.88 15.58 11.96
CA TRP A 93 -2.75 15.15 10.87
C TRP A 93 -2.20 13.99 10.06
N GLN A 94 -0.89 13.94 9.81
CA GLN A 94 -0.28 12.80 9.13
C GLN A 94 -0.41 11.53 9.98
N LYS A 95 -0.24 11.65 11.31
CA LYS A 95 -0.45 10.54 12.24
C LYS A 95 -1.91 10.08 12.22
N THR A 96 -2.85 11.02 12.14
CA THR A 96 -4.29 10.72 12.09
C THR A 96 -4.64 9.96 10.81
N PHE A 97 -4.17 10.42 9.65
CA PHE A 97 -4.37 9.73 8.38
C PHE A 97 -3.76 8.32 8.37
N ALA A 98 -2.57 8.15 8.94
CA ALA A 98 -1.95 6.82 9.10
C ALA A 98 -2.77 5.87 9.99
N VAL A 99 -3.38 6.38 11.05
CA VAL A 99 -4.22 5.56 11.94
C VAL A 99 -5.53 5.19 11.25
N ILE A 100 -6.17 6.13 10.56
CA ILE A 100 -7.40 5.87 9.80
C ILE A 100 -7.13 4.84 8.69
N SER A 101 -6.01 4.94 7.99
CA SER A 101 -5.68 3.98 6.92
C SER A 101 -5.49 2.56 7.45
N ILE A 102 -4.85 2.39 8.61
CA ILE A 102 -4.71 1.07 9.26
C ILE A 102 -6.08 0.53 9.69
N ILE A 103 -6.94 1.35 10.31
CA ILE A 103 -8.27 0.89 10.73
C ILE A 103 -9.10 0.48 9.51
N ALA A 104 -9.08 1.27 8.44
CA ALA A 104 -9.79 0.97 7.21
C ALA A 104 -9.26 -0.30 6.51
N SER A 105 -7.94 -0.54 6.54
CA SER A 105 -7.35 -1.76 5.98
C SER A 105 -7.77 -3.00 6.77
N VAL A 106 -7.82 -2.92 8.10
CA VAL A 106 -8.31 -4.00 8.97
C VAL A 106 -9.79 -4.31 8.71
N VAL A 107 -10.62 -3.28 8.47
CA VAL A 107 -12.02 -3.47 8.06
C VAL A 107 -12.08 -4.17 6.69
N GLY A 108 -11.25 -3.76 5.73
CA GLY A 108 -11.14 -4.40 4.42
C GLY A 108 -10.70 -5.87 4.52
N ALA A 109 -9.69 -6.16 5.36
CA ALA A 109 -9.19 -7.50 5.64
C ALA A 109 -10.29 -8.38 6.25
N ALA A 110 -11.02 -7.87 7.23
CA ALA A 110 -12.17 -8.56 7.80
C ALA A 110 -13.24 -8.83 6.73
N GLY A 111 -13.53 -7.88 5.85
CA GLY A 111 -14.41 -8.06 4.70
C GLY A 111 -14.00 -9.24 3.82
N LEU A 112 -12.72 -9.35 3.45
CA LEU A 112 -12.23 -10.47 2.64
C LEU A 112 -12.33 -11.81 3.39
N ILE A 113 -11.90 -11.86 4.66
CA ILE A 113 -11.95 -13.11 5.42
C ILE A 113 -13.41 -13.58 5.52
N LEU A 114 -14.33 -12.68 5.84
CA LEU A 114 -15.75 -13.00 5.98
C LEU A 114 -16.38 -13.41 4.64
N LEU A 115 -16.08 -12.75 3.51
CA LEU A 115 -16.65 -13.16 2.20
C LEU A 115 -16.16 -14.53 1.75
N THR A 116 -14.96 -14.96 2.16
CA THR A 116 -14.47 -16.32 1.84
C THR A 116 -15.16 -17.40 2.69
N ILE A 117 -15.62 -17.06 3.89
CA ILE A 117 -16.35 -17.96 4.79
C ILE A 117 -17.83 -18.02 4.40
N PHE A 118 -18.46 -16.85 4.30
CA PHE A 118 -19.82 -16.65 3.81
C PHE A 118 -19.79 -16.60 2.28
N ASP A 119 -19.64 -17.79 1.69
CA ASP A 119 -19.48 -17.95 0.25
C ASP A 119 -20.72 -17.54 -0.56
N ALA A 120 -20.51 -17.39 -1.87
CA ALA A 120 -21.55 -17.01 -2.83
C ALA A 120 -22.64 -18.09 -3.03
N LEU A 121 -22.42 -19.33 -2.57
CA LEU A 121 -23.37 -20.42 -2.74
C LEU A 121 -24.42 -20.45 -1.64
N HIS A 122 -24.00 -20.34 -0.38
CA HIS A 122 -24.84 -20.50 0.79
C HIS A 122 -25.31 -19.16 1.37
N HIS A 123 -24.52 -18.09 1.21
CA HIS A 123 -24.78 -16.78 1.81
C HIS A 123 -24.55 -15.61 0.83
N PRO A 124 -25.16 -15.60 -0.36
CA PRO A 124 -24.87 -14.62 -1.43
C PRO A 124 -25.02 -13.16 -0.98
N ASN A 125 -26.09 -12.81 -0.26
CA ASN A 125 -26.28 -11.43 0.22
C ASN A 125 -25.19 -11.00 1.21
N VAL A 126 -24.73 -11.90 2.08
CA VAL A 126 -23.67 -11.60 3.05
C VAL A 126 -22.34 -11.50 2.33
N HIS A 127 -22.09 -12.38 1.36
CA HIS A 127 -20.93 -12.35 0.48
C HIS A 127 -20.78 -10.99 -0.20
N ASP A 128 -21.85 -10.49 -0.82
CA ASP A 128 -21.84 -9.22 -1.55
C ASP A 128 -21.59 -8.03 -0.62
N ILE A 129 -22.19 -8.01 0.57
CA ILE A 129 -21.92 -6.97 1.59
C ILE A 129 -20.45 -7.02 2.03
N CYS A 130 -19.91 -8.21 2.29
CA CYS A 130 -18.52 -8.39 2.67
C CYS A 130 -17.55 -8.01 1.54
N LEU A 131 -17.93 -8.23 0.27
CA LEU A 131 -17.19 -7.78 -0.90
C LEU A 131 -17.13 -6.25 -0.98
N VAL A 132 -18.25 -5.56 -0.73
CA VAL A 132 -18.28 -4.09 -0.64
C VAL A 132 -17.42 -3.60 0.53
N LEU A 133 -17.46 -4.27 1.68
CA LEU A 133 -16.59 -3.94 2.83
C LEU A 133 -15.10 -4.13 2.51
N PHE A 134 -14.74 -5.21 1.81
CA PHE A 134 -13.38 -5.47 1.35
C PHE A 134 -12.86 -4.35 0.44
N ILE A 135 -13.57 -4.09 -0.66
CA ILE A 135 -13.17 -3.07 -1.64
C ILE A 135 -13.19 -1.67 -1.00
N GLY A 136 -14.27 -1.32 -0.31
CA GLY A 136 -14.44 -0.01 0.33
C GLY A 136 -13.39 0.24 1.41
N GLY A 137 -13.11 -0.75 2.26
CA GLY A 137 -12.10 -0.64 3.32
C GLY A 137 -10.69 -0.36 2.77
N TYR A 138 -10.26 -1.12 1.75
CA TYR A 138 -8.94 -0.89 1.14
C TYR A 138 -8.88 0.40 0.32
N VAL A 139 -9.94 0.80 -0.39
CA VAL A 139 -9.98 2.09 -1.11
C VAL A 139 -9.90 3.26 -0.13
N VAL A 140 -10.66 3.23 0.97
CA VAL A 140 -10.59 4.25 2.02
C VAL A 140 -9.17 4.28 2.63
N SER A 141 -8.60 3.12 2.94
CA SER A 141 -7.22 3.01 3.42
C SER A 141 -6.24 3.68 2.47
N ALA A 142 -6.34 3.38 1.18
CA ALA A 142 -5.46 3.89 0.14
C ALA A 142 -5.56 5.41 -0.02
N ILE A 143 -6.78 5.98 0.05
CA ILE A 143 -6.99 7.44 0.04
C ILE A 143 -6.26 8.10 1.21
N PHE A 144 -6.37 7.55 2.42
CA PHE A 144 -5.71 8.11 3.59
C PHE A 144 -4.19 7.95 3.57
N VAL A 145 -3.67 6.84 3.02
CA VAL A 145 -2.24 6.70 2.73
C VAL A 145 -1.81 7.78 1.73
N CYS A 146 -2.49 7.92 0.61
CA CYS A 146 -2.18 8.96 -0.38
C CYS A 146 -2.21 10.37 0.23
N ALA A 147 -3.19 10.68 1.09
CA ALA A 147 -3.27 11.96 1.80
C ALA A 147 -2.10 12.18 2.77
N GLU A 148 -1.67 11.15 3.50
CA GLU A 148 -0.45 11.18 4.30
C GLU A 148 0.78 11.48 3.43
N TYR A 149 0.95 10.73 2.34
CA TYR A 149 2.09 10.86 1.43
C TYR A 149 2.15 12.21 0.70
N GLN A 150 1.00 12.73 0.25
CA GLN A 150 0.93 14.06 -0.37
C GLN A 150 1.41 15.12 0.63
N ARG A 151 0.97 15.03 1.89
CA ARG A 151 1.35 15.99 2.93
C ARG A 151 2.81 15.86 3.34
N LEU A 152 3.38 14.64 3.37
CA LEU A 152 4.81 14.45 3.57
C LEU A 152 5.64 14.93 2.37
N GLY A 153 5.16 14.70 1.14
CA GLY A 153 5.84 15.06 -0.09
C GLY A 153 5.97 16.57 -0.32
N ILE A 154 5.04 17.36 0.21
CA ILE A 154 5.14 18.83 0.23
C ILE A 154 6.33 19.28 1.08
N HIS A 155 6.55 18.65 2.24
CA HIS A 155 7.60 19.02 3.18
C HIS A 155 8.98 18.47 2.77
N TYR A 156 9.02 17.28 2.16
CA TYR A 156 10.27 16.60 1.79
C TYR A 156 10.43 16.46 0.26
N ARG A 157 10.38 17.58 -0.47
CA ARG A 157 10.48 17.66 -1.95
C ARG A 157 11.74 16.99 -2.55
N GLN A 158 12.76 16.71 -1.75
CA GLN A 158 14.03 16.13 -2.17
C GLN A 158 13.99 14.61 -2.43
N PHE A 159 13.05 13.85 -1.85
CA PHE A 159 13.01 12.39 -2.03
C PHE A 159 12.13 11.99 -3.22
N ARG A 160 12.74 11.81 -4.41
CA ARG A 160 12.06 11.33 -5.63
C ARG A 160 11.33 9.99 -5.43
N ILE A 161 11.88 9.10 -4.62
CA ILE A 161 11.33 7.75 -4.40
C ILE A 161 9.94 7.77 -3.73
N LEU A 162 9.70 8.67 -2.76
CA LEU A 162 8.39 8.82 -2.12
C LEU A 162 7.33 9.30 -3.12
N ARG A 163 7.67 10.23 -4.01
CA ARG A 163 6.75 10.72 -5.06
C ARG A 163 6.44 9.64 -6.08
N ILE A 164 7.44 8.85 -6.49
CA ILE A 164 7.23 7.75 -7.43
C ILE A 164 6.27 6.72 -6.82
N SER A 165 6.51 6.31 -5.57
CA SER A 165 5.61 5.40 -4.84
C SER A 165 4.18 5.93 -4.78
N PHE A 166 4.01 7.23 -4.45
CA PHE A 166 2.71 7.89 -4.43
C PHE A 166 1.99 7.83 -5.78
N TRP A 167 2.65 8.22 -6.88
CA TRP A 167 2.02 8.23 -8.22
C TRP A 167 1.69 6.84 -8.72
N ILE A 168 2.53 5.84 -8.43
CA ILE A 168 2.26 4.44 -8.77
C ILE A 168 0.99 3.96 -8.04
N LYS A 169 0.90 4.19 -6.73
CA LYS A 169 -0.28 3.82 -5.94
C LYS A 169 -1.54 4.55 -6.40
N LEU A 170 -1.44 5.85 -6.64
CA LEU A 170 -2.57 6.63 -7.15
C LEU A 170 -3.07 6.10 -8.50
N ALA A 171 -2.16 5.74 -9.42
CA ALA A 171 -2.53 5.14 -10.68
C ALA A 171 -3.27 3.80 -10.49
N PHE A 172 -2.76 2.93 -9.62
CA PHE A 172 -3.44 1.67 -9.29
C PHE A 172 -4.83 1.91 -8.71
N ILE A 173 -4.97 2.80 -7.71
CA ILE A 173 -6.27 3.11 -7.08
C ILE A 173 -7.28 3.60 -8.13
N LEU A 174 -6.88 4.50 -9.03
CA LEU A 174 -7.76 5.00 -10.07
C LEU A 174 -8.19 3.90 -11.06
N ILE A 175 -7.25 3.03 -11.45
CA ILE A 175 -7.54 1.87 -12.31
C ILE A 175 -8.49 0.91 -11.60
N GLU A 176 -8.21 0.54 -10.35
CA GLU A 176 -9.01 -0.40 -9.57
C GLU A 176 -10.41 0.12 -9.29
N VAL A 177 -10.56 1.39 -8.90
CA VAL A 177 -11.88 2.01 -8.71
C VAL A 177 -12.65 2.03 -10.03
N GLY A 178 -12.01 2.38 -11.15
CA GLY A 178 -12.64 2.36 -12.47
C GLY A 178 -13.11 0.96 -12.88
N LEU A 179 -12.27 -0.05 -12.68
CA LEU A 179 -12.61 -1.45 -12.95
C LEU A 179 -13.69 -1.98 -12.00
N ALA A 180 -13.66 -1.61 -10.70
CA ALA A 180 -14.66 -2.00 -9.71
C ALA A 180 -16.03 -1.38 -10.00
N ILE A 181 -16.08 -0.14 -10.49
CA ILE A 181 -17.33 0.47 -10.99
C ILE A 181 -17.82 -0.32 -12.21
N GLY A 182 -16.94 -0.65 -13.15
CA GLY A 182 -17.28 -1.49 -14.30
C GLY A 182 -17.86 -2.85 -13.90
N PHE A 183 -17.24 -3.51 -12.92
CA PHE A 183 -17.71 -4.74 -12.30
C PHE A 183 -19.11 -4.58 -11.70
N GLY A 184 -19.33 -3.56 -10.86
CA GLY A 184 -20.63 -3.31 -10.22
C GLY A 184 -21.74 -3.02 -11.24
N VAL A 185 -21.46 -2.22 -12.27
CA VAL A 185 -22.42 -1.92 -13.35
C VAL A 185 -22.75 -3.18 -14.16
N ALA A 186 -21.74 -3.97 -14.53
CA ALA A 186 -21.94 -5.21 -15.29
C ALA A 186 -22.72 -6.25 -14.48
N THR A 187 -22.56 -6.27 -13.16
CA THR A 187 -23.28 -7.18 -12.25
C THR A 187 -24.75 -6.76 -12.07
N THR A 188 -25.04 -5.45 -12.05
CA THR A 188 -26.40 -4.94 -11.80
C THR A 188 -27.30 -4.99 -13.06
N ASN A 189 -26.72 -4.94 -14.26
CA ASN A 189 -27.47 -4.95 -15.52
C ASN A 189 -27.90 -6.38 -15.93
N ASN A 190 -28.97 -6.86 -15.28
CA ASN A 190 -29.93 -7.88 -15.71
C ASN A 190 -29.38 -8.99 -16.63
N ASN A 191 -28.66 -9.96 -16.04
CA ASN A 191 -28.19 -11.26 -16.56
C ASN A 191 -27.37 -11.31 -17.87
N ASN A 192 -27.47 -10.33 -18.76
CA ASN A 192 -26.88 -10.37 -20.09
C ASN A 192 -25.37 -10.07 -20.10
N HIS A 193 -24.83 -9.56 -18.99
CA HIS A 193 -23.44 -9.13 -18.87
C HIS A 193 -22.65 -9.89 -17.80
N ARG A 194 -23.12 -11.05 -17.33
CA ARG A 194 -22.43 -11.85 -16.30
C ARG A 194 -21.03 -12.29 -16.72
N ASN A 195 -20.84 -12.66 -17.99
CA ASN A 195 -19.51 -12.95 -18.53
C ASN A 195 -18.58 -11.73 -18.48
N THR A 196 -19.11 -10.55 -18.80
CA THR A 196 -18.36 -9.29 -18.72
C THR A 196 -18.00 -8.95 -17.28
N ALA A 197 -18.93 -9.13 -16.34
CA ALA A 197 -18.69 -8.94 -14.91
C ALA A 197 -17.59 -9.90 -14.40
N GLY A 198 -17.64 -11.18 -14.80
CA GLY A 198 -16.60 -12.16 -14.46
C GLY A 198 -15.22 -11.71 -14.96
N ILE A 199 -15.12 -11.23 -16.21
CA ILE A 199 -13.87 -10.68 -16.74
C ILE A 199 -13.38 -9.50 -15.90
N PHE A 200 -14.26 -8.56 -15.54
CA PHE A 200 -13.89 -7.44 -14.69
C PHE A 200 -13.36 -7.90 -13.33
N GLU A 201 -14.02 -8.85 -12.67
CA GLU A 201 -13.58 -9.35 -11.37
C GLU A 201 -12.17 -9.96 -11.44
N TRP A 202 -11.90 -10.81 -12.44
CA TRP A 202 -10.57 -11.39 -12.65
C TRP A 202 -9.51 -10.32 -12.92
N VAL A 203 -9.82 -9.33 -13.77
CA VAL A 203 -8.87 -8.25 -14.09
C VAL A 203 -8.60 -7.39 -12.86
N VAL A 204 -9.63 -7.00 -12.10
CA VAL A 204 -9.47 -6.27 -10.83
C VAL A 204 -8.58 -7.04 -9.87
N ALA A 205 -8.87 -8.32 -9.64
CA ALA A 205 -8.12 -9.15 -8.70
C ALA A 205 -6.65 -9.33 -9.12
N LEU A 206 -6.38 -9.47 -10.42
CA LEU A 206 -5.01 -9.55 -10.93
C LEU A 206 -4.26 -8.22 -10.76
N VAL A 207 -4.91 -7.09 -11.08
CA VAL A 207 -4.34 -5.74 -10.88
C VAL A 207 -4.04 -5.49 -9.40
N TYR A 208 -4.93 -5.93 -8.50
CA TYR A 208 -4.75 -5.81 -7.05
C TYR A 208 -3.45 -6.47 -6.57
N SER A 209 -3.02 -7.57 -7.19
CA SER A 209 -1.71 -8.19 -6.91
C SER A 209 -0.56 -7.18 -7.05
N PHE A 210 -0.56 -6.42 -8.14
CA PHE A 210 0.48 -5.43 -8.43
C PHE A 210 0.35 -4.18 -7.57
N TYR A 211 -0.88 -3.79 -7.23
CA TYR A 211 -1.14 -2.73 -6.25
C TYR A 211 -0.53 -3.07 -4.89
N VAL A 212 -0.82 -4.26 -4.34
CA VAL A 212 -0.25 -4.73 -3.06
C VAL A 212 1.28 -4.79 -3.15
N MET A 213 1.83 -5.33 -4.24
CA MET A 213 3.28 -5.40 -4.44
C MET A 213 3.93 -4.00 -4.48
N SER A 214 3.23 -2.97 -4.95
CA SER A 214 3.75 -1.60 -5.03
C SER A 214 4.11 -0.99 -3.67
N TYR A 215 3.59 -1.54 -2.55
CA TYR A 215 3.96 -1.11 -1.19
C TYR A 215 5.41 -1.44 -0.84
N PHE A 216 6.05 -2.38 -1.54
CA PHE A 216 7.49 -2.62 -1.41
C PHE A 216 8.32 -1.32 -1.59
N LEU A 217 7.89 -0.43 -2.49
CA LEU A 217 8.59 0.82 -2.77
C LEU A 217 8.67 1.76 -1.56
N ASP A 218 7.76 1.63 -0.59
CA ASP A 218 7.75 2.43 0.63
C ASP A 218 8.84 2.03 1.62
N PHE A 219 9.30 0.77 1.52
CA PHE A 219 10.37 0.25 2.37
C PHE A 219 11.76 0.47 1.76
N LEU A 220 11.87 0.80 0.46
CA LEU A 220 13.16 1.06 -0.20
C LEU A 220 14.04 2.10 0.51
N PRO A 221 13.52 3.25 0.99
CA PRO A 221 14.34 4.22 1.72
C PRO A 221 15.00 3.65 2.98
N ALA A 222 14.40 2.64 3.62
CA ALA A 222 14.94 2.01 4.83
C ALA A 222 16.16 1.11 4.55
N PHE A 223 16.41 0.73 3.28
CA PHE A 223 17.60 0.00 2.87
C PHE A 223 18.81 0.87 2.56
N SER A 224 18.57 2.06 2.00
CA SER A 224 19.63 2.86 1.39
C SER A 224 20.60 3.52 2.39
N LYS A 225 20.48 3.25 3.69
CA LYS A 225 21.38 3.81 4.71
C LYS A 225 22.10 2.72 5.49
N ASN A 226 23.27 2.32 4.96
CA ASN A 226 24.36 1.85 5.79
C ASN A 226 24.73 2.95 6.79
N GLY A 227 24.30 2.80 8.05
CA GLY A 227 25.03 3.33 9.20
C GLY A 227 24.66 4.70 9.78
N GLN A 228 23.88 5.56 9.12
CA GLN A 228 23.50 6.84 9.72
C GLN A 228 22.00 6.92 10.00
N THR A 229 21.67 6.65 11.26
CA THR A 229 20.44 7.09 11.90
C THR A 229 20.40 8.60 11.74
N MET A 230 19.66 9.06 10.73
CA MET A 230 19.59 10.49 10.47
C MET A 230 18.80 11.10 11.60
N THR A 231 19.49 11.69 12.56
CA THR A 231 18.86 12.34 13.70
C THR A 231 17.98 13.46 13.18
N THR A 232 16.93 13.81 13.93
CA THR A 232 16.04 14.92 13.59
C THR A 232 16.84 16.21 13.32
N GLU A 233 18.01 16.33 13.96
CA GLU A 233 19.01 17.39 13.76
C GLU A 233 19.74 17.30 12.42
N GLU A 234 20.15 16.11 11.93
CA GLU A 234 20.75 15.98 10.60
C GLU A 234 19.75 16.26 9.48
N MET A 235 18.47 15.90 9.65
CA MET A 235 17.41 16.26 8.70
C MET A 235 17.15 17.76 8.70
N ALA A 236 17.15 18.41 9.86
CA ALA A 236 17.03 19.86 9.99
C ALA A 236 18.27 20.60 9.44
N MET A 237 19.47 20.05 9.65
CA MET A 237 20.71 20.61 9.11
C MET A 237 20.75 20.52 7.58
N GLN A 238 20.29 19.41 7.00
CA GLN A 238 20.19 19.27 5.54
C GLN A 238 19.09 20.16 4.94
N ASP A 239 18.01 20.41 5.68
CA ASP A 239 16.97 21.40 5.34
C ASP A 239 17.52 22.84 5.35
N SER A 240 18.39 23.19 6.31
CA SER A 240 19.08 24.48 6.35
C SER A 240 20.28 24.62 5.40
N ALA A 241 20.82 23.51 4.87
CA ALA A 241 21.95 23.52 3.91
C ALA A 241 21.50 23.66 2.44
N ALA A 242 20.21 23.43 2.15
CA ALA A 242 19.65 23.50 0.81
C ALA A 242 19.64 24.90 0.14
N PRO A 243 19.75 26.06 0.83
CA PRO A 243 19.82 27.36 0.13
C PRO A 243 21.19 27.71 -0.46
N TYR A 244 22.29 27.03 -0.07
CA TYR A 244 23.65 27.46 -0.44
C TYR A 244 24.31 26.68 -1.58
N ALA A 245 23.69 25.60 -2.09
CA ALA A 245 24.25 24.82 -3.21
C ALA A 245 23.92 25.42 -4.59
N GLY A 246 23.85 26.75 -4.69
CA GLY A 246 23.31 27.45 -5.83
C GLY A 246 23.92 28.82 -6.07
N ARG A 247 25.24 28.99 -5.93
CA ARG A 247 25.98 30.05 -6.63
C ARG A 247 27.48 29.74 -6.69
N GLU A 248 27.99 29.95 -7.89
CA GLU A 248 29.40 30.21 -8.23
C GLU A 248 30.30 29.02 -8.57
N ARG A 249 30.24 28.74 -9.88
CA ARG A 249 31.32 28.26 -10.75
C ARG A 249 32.62 29.03 -10.41
N TYR A 250 33.61 28.32 -9.90
CA TYR A 250 34.96 28.81 -9.65
C TYR A 250 35.60 29.27 -10.97
N ASP A 251 35.94 30.56 -11.06
CA ASP A 251 37.03 31.05 -11.91
C ASP A 251 38.01 31.83 -11.02
N GLY A 252 39.29 31.70 -11.32
CA GLY A 252 40.40 31.74 -10.38
C GLY A 252 40.55 32.99 -9.49
N GLY A 253 40.92 32.75 -8.23
CA GLY A 253 41.40 33.76 -7.29
C GLY A 253 41.52 33.17 -5.88
N ALA A 254 42.72 33.20 -5.29
CA ALA A 254 43.00 32.67 -3.96
C ALA A 254 42.10 33.30 -2.87
N LEU A 255 41.53 32.48 -1.98
CA LEU A 255 40.81 32.93 -0.78
C LEU A 255 41.64 32.67 0.49
N PRO A 256 41.75 33.65 1.41
CA PRO A 256 42.57 33.55 2.60
C PRO A 256 41.89 32.74 3.71
N TYR A 257 42.69 31.94 4.42
CA TYR A 257 42.33 31.24 5.66
C TYR A 257 42.00 32.25 6.76
N GLN A 258 40.72 32.52 7.00
CA GLN A 258 40.28 33.08 8.27
C GLN A 258 38.78 32.82 8.45
N ASN A 259 38.40 32.50 9.69
CA ASN A 259 37.04 32.52 10.23
C ASN A 259 36.29 31.18 10.35
N GLN A 260 36.96 30.16 10.90
CA GLN A 260 36.30 28.96 11.43
C GLN A 260 35.98 29.09 12.94
N ASP A 261 36.61 30.04 13.64
CA ASP A 261 36.50 30.20 15.11
C ASP A 261 35.28 31.02 15.57
N ALA A 262 34.67 31.84 14.71
CA ALA A 262 33.50 32.64 15.09
C ALA A 262 32.18 31.85 15.10
N TYR A 263 32.12 30.70 14.40
CA TYR A 263 30.92 29.87 14.37
C TYR A 263 30.82 28.96 15.62
N SER A 264 31.93 28.40 16.09
CA SER A 264 31.94 27.51 17.27
C SER A 264 31.60 28.25 18.57
N SER A 265 31.96 29.54 18.68
CA SER A 265 31.73 30.36 19.88
C SER A 265 30.27 30.76 20.09
N ARG A 266 29.46 30.95 19.04
CA ARG A 266 28.02 31.28 19.19
C ARG A 266 27.17 30.09 19.64
N TYR A 267 27.48 28.87 19.21
CA TYR A 267 26.74 27.67 19.64
C TYR A 267 27.01 27.27 21.09
N ALA A 268 28.22 27.53 21.59
CA ALA A 268 28.59 27.25 22.98
C ALA A 268 27.88 28.18 23.99
N GLN A 269 27.48 29.39 23.58
CA GLN A 269 26.74 30.32 24.46
C GLN A 269 25.24 29.98 24.56
N GLN A 270 24.62 29.44 23.51
CA GLN A 270 23.17 29.22 23.48
C GLN A 270 22.71 27.98 24.29
N THR A 271 23.61 27.03 24.58
CA THR A 271 23.32 25.80 25.34
C THR A 271 23.42 25.96 26.86
N ARG A 272 23.82 27.14 27.37
CA ARG A 272 23.84 27.43 28.83
C ARG A 272 22.54 28.01 29.39
N GLY A 273 21.51 28.23 28.57
CA GLY A 273 20.28 28.94 28.96
C GLY A 273 19.11 28.09 29.45
N TRP A 274 19.17 26.76 29.43
CA TRP A 274 18.07 25.88 29.83
C TRP A 274 18.50 24.86 30.88
N ARG A 275 18.72 25.35 32.10
CA ARG A 275 18.59 24.57 33.34
C ARG A 275 18.04 25.50 34.43
N VAL A 276 16.73 25.50 34.59
CA VAL A 276 16.03 25.62 35.88
C VAL A 276 14.78 24.76 35.78
#